data_AF-A0A350UCC2-F1
#
_entry.id   AF-A0A350UCC2-F1
#
_cell.length_a   1.000
_cell.length_b   1.000
_cell.length_c   1.000
_cell.angle_alpha   90.00
_cell.angle_beta   90.00
_cell.angle_gamma   90.00
#
_symmetry.space_group_name_H-M   'P 1'
#
loop_
_entity.id
_entity.type
_entity.pdbx_description
1 polymer ?
#
loop_
_entity_poly.entity_id
_entity_poly.type
_entity_poly.pdbx_seq_one_letter_code
_entity_poly.pdbx_strand_id
1 'polypeptide(L)'
;PDAMLPAGFSVPEGRIKPWGTAHAILCCKDVVNEPFAAINADDYYGKRAFRVLYDYLTTAKDGSKYDFSMVGYHAKNTLTDHGSVARGVCEVDANGELVNIVERLKIFKTPEGPAYTEDDGQTFVHFPADNLVSMNFFGFTPSLFDALEARFPKFLADSLENNPLKSEFLIPQEVGRMLREEKASVRVLSSPDRWYGVTYREDKPEVMQALSELTDAGAYPNKKLLA
;
A
#
# COMPACT_ATOMS: atom_id res chain seq x y z
N PRO A 1 -18.56 3.04 -17.02
CA PRO A 1 -17.19 3.43 -17.41
C PRO A 1 -16.45 2.18 -17.87
N ASP A 2 -16.32 2.03 -19.19
CA ASP A 2 -15.39 1.06 -19.77
C ASP A 2 -14.06 1.19 -19.00
N ALA A 3 -13.53 0.07 -18.49
CA ALA A 3 -12.28 0.06 -17.73
C ALA A 3 -11.31 0.98 -18.46
N MET A 4 -10.75 2.00 -17.79
CA MET A 4 -9.87 2.99 -18.39
C MET A 4 -8.65 2.26 -18.97
N LEU A 5 -8.80 1.77 -20.20
CA LEU A 5 -7.87 0.93 -20.92
C LEU A 5 -7.29 1.77 -22.06
N PRO A 6 -5.98 1.67 -22.31
CA PRO A 6 -5.36 2.35 -23.43
C PRO A 6 -5.91 1.81 -24.76
N ALA A 7 -5.83 2.64 -25.79
CA ALA A 7 -6.27 2.27 -27.14
C ALA A 7 -5.62 0.95 -27.59
N GLY A 8 -6.41 0.06 -28.20
CA GLY A 8 -5.97 -1.26 -28.67
C GLY A 8 -6.13 -2.39 -27.63
N PHE A 9 -6.59 -2.10 -26.41
CA PHE A 9 -6.86 -3.11 -25.39
C PHE A 9 -8.37 -3.25 -25.13
N SER A 10 -8.79 -4.46 -24.81
CA SER A 10 -10.15 -4.78 -24.36
C SER A 10 -10.09 -5.65 -23.12
N VAL A 11 -11.17 -5.65 -22.33
CA VAL A 11 -11.29 -6.55 -21.18
C VAL A 11 -11.43 -7.99 -21.69
N PRO A 12 -10.58 -8.94 -21.25
CA PRO A 12 -10.72 -10.34 -21.63
C PRO A 12 -12.06 -10.92 -21.23
N GLU A 13 -12.58 -11.82 -22.05
CA GLU A 13 -13.79 -12.55 -21.71
C GLU A 13 -13.62 -13.31 -20.38
N GLY A 14 -14.62 -13.21 -19.51
CA GLY A 14 -14.61 -13.85 -18.18
C GLY A 14 -13.77 -13.15 -17.12
N ARG A 15 -13.08 -12.04 -17.43
CA ARG A 15 -12.37 -11.28 -16.40
C ARG A 15 -13.36 -10.50 -15.53
N ILE A 16 -13.41 -10.86 -14.25
CA ILE A 16 -14.16 -10.14 -13.21
C ILE A 16 -13.25 -9.40 -12.23
N LYS A 17 -11.97 -9.78 -12.15
CA LYS A 17 -11.02 -9.20 -11.21
C LYS A 17 -10.60 -7.80 -11.67
N PRO A 18 -10.64 -6.77 -10.80
CA PRO A 18 -10.11 -5.45 -11.11
C PRO A 18 -8.64 -5.50 -11.57
N TRP A 19 -8.20 -4.47 -12.30
CA TRP A 19 -6.82 -4.43 -12.80
C TRP A 19 -5.78 -4.10 -11.74
N GLY A 20 -6.18 -3.67 -10.53
CA GLY A 20 -5.28 -3.49 -9.39
C GLY A 20 -5.22 -2.05 -8.87
N THR A 21 -4.50 -1.86 -7.76
CA THR A 21 -4.46 -0.59 -7.02
C THR A 21 -3.75 0.54 -7.78
N ALA A 22 -2.71 0.25 -8.56
CA ALA A 22 -2.07 1.26 -9.40
C ALA A 22 -2.97 1.69 -10.57
N HIS A 23 -3.79 0.77 -11.11
CA HIS A 23 -4.80 1.14 -12.11
C HIS A 23 -5.89 2.03 -11.51
N ALA A 24 -6.33 1.75 -10.29
CA ALA A 24 -7.28 2.60 -9.57
C ALA A 24 -6.73 4.03 -9.36
N ILE A 25 -5.45 4.18 -9.03
CA ILE A 25 -4.79 5.50 -8.98
C ILE A 25 -4.77 6.14 -10.37
N LEU A 26 -4.36 5.42 -11.42
CA LEU A 26 -4.29 5.96 -12.78
C LEU A 26 -5.64 6.54 -13.26
N CYS A 27 -6.76 5.95 -12.84
CA CYS A 27 -8.11 6.47 -13.09
C CYS A 27 -8.37 7.89 -12.55
N CYS A 28 -7.52 8.39 -11.66
CA CYS A 28 -7.62 9.73 -11.08
C CYS A 28 -6.76 10.78 -11.80
N LYS A 29 -6.02 10.42 -12.86
CA LYS A 29 -5.05 11.32 -13.52
C LYS A 29 -5.64 12.66 -14.00
N ASP A 30 -6.90 12.66 -14.41
CA ASP A 30 -7.57 13.85 -14.98
C ASP A 30 -8.22 14.73 -13.89
N VAL A 31 -8.15 14.32 -12.62
CA VAL A 31 -8.82 14.98 -11.48
C VAL A 31 -7.82 15.48 -10.44
N VAL A 32 -6.72 14.76 -10.23
CA VAL A 32 -5.71 15.08 -9.21
C VAL A 32 -4.51 15.73 -9.89
N ASN A 33 -4.22 16.99 -9.57
CA ASN A 33 -3.16 17.78 -10.21
C ASN A 33 -2.06 18.22 -9.21
N GLU A 34 -2.18 17.83 -7.95
CA GLU A 34 -1.34 18.23 -6.84
C GLU A 34 -0.75 17.01 -6.12
N PRO A 35 0.31 17.17 -5.30
CA PRO A 35 0.77 16.09 -4.43
C PRO A 35 -0.37 15.53 -3.58
N PHE A 36 -0.48 14.20 -3.52
CA PHE A 36 -1.64 13.52 -2.98
C PHE A 36 -1.25 12.28 -2.16
N ALA A 37 -2.16 11.87 -1.28
CA ALA A 37 -2.04 10.62 -0.55
C ALA A 37 -2.93 9.54 -1.19
N ALA A 38 -2.40 8.33 -1.31
CA ALA A 38 -3.17 7.14 -1.61
C ALA A 38 -3.27 6.27 -0.34
N ILE A 39 -4.49 5.89 0.02
CA ILE A 39 -4.83 5.10 1.22
C ILE A 39 -5.91 4.07 0.90
N ASN A 40 -5.98 3.00 1.67
CA ASN A 40 -7.12 2.07 1.65
C ASN A 40 -8.35 2.75 2.28
N ALA A 41 -9.54 2.31 1.88
CA ALA A 41 -10.81 2.92 2.30
C ALA A 41 -11.34 2.37 3.64
N ASP A 42 -10.84 1.22 4.09
CA ASP A 42 -11.34 0.44 5.22
C ASP A 42 -10.30 0.25 6.34
N ASP A 43 -9.15 0.91 6.23
CA ASP A 43 -8.07 0.85 7.21
C ASP A 43 -8.03 2.11 8.08
N TYR A 44 -7.73 1.91 9.37
CA TYR A 44 -7.38 2.98 10.29
C TYR A 44 -5.85 3.11 10.37
N TYR A 45 -5.35 4.30 10.05
CA TYR A 45 -3.91 4.60 10.00
C TYR A 45 -3.39 5.40 11.21
N GLY A 46 -4.28 6.04 11.97
CA GLY A 46 -3.90 6.92 13.08
C GLY A 46 -3.56 8.35 12.65
N LYS A 47 -3.94 9.32 13.51
CA LYS A 47 -3.88 10.75 13.21
C LYS A 47 -2.47 11.29 12.91
N ARG A 48 -1.44 10.78 13.58
CA ARG A 48 -0.06 11.23 13.36
C ARG A 48 0.47 10.75 12.02
N ALA A 49 0.06 9.57 11.55
CA ALA A 49 0.43 9.08 10.22
C ALA A 49 -0.04 10.04 9.11
N PHE A 50 -1.28 10.52 9.19
CA PHE A 50 -1.78 11.57 8.30
C PHE A 50 -0.98 12.87 8.40
N ARG A 51 -0.62 13.27 9.63
CA ARG A 51 0.12 14.51 9.84
C ARG A 51 1.51 14.47 9.23
N VAL A 52 2.28 13.39 9.48
CA VAL A 52 3.65 13.27 8.97
C VAL A 52 3.66 13.19 7.44
N LEU A 53 2.70 12.48 6.84
CA LEU A 53 2.60 12.41 5.38
C LEU A 53 2.19 13.75 4.79
N TYR A 54 1.21 14.44 5.39
CA TYR A 54 0.82 15.78 4.97
C TYR A 54 2.00 16.76 5.00
N ASP A 55 2.73 16.80 6.12
CA ASP A 55 3.89 17.69 6.28
C ASP A 55 4.93 17.43 5.19
N TYR A 56 5.20 16.16 4.84
CA TYR A 56 6.08 15.82 3.73
C TYR A 56 5.53 16.28 2.37
N LEU A 57 4.26 15.93 2.06
CA LEU A 57 3.61 16.24 0.79
C LEU A 57 3.56 17.75 0.49
N THR A 58 3.46 18.61 1.51
CA THR A 58 3.49 20.08 1.30
C THR A 58 4.83 20.59 0.78
N THR A 59 5.90 19.82 0.92
CA THR A 59 7.25 20.15 0.46
C THR A 59 7.75 19.25 -0.67
N ALA A 60 7.03 18.15 -0.95
CA ALA A 60 7.42 17.16 -1.94
C ALA A 60 7.50 17.79 -3.33
N LYS A 61 8.63 17.59 -4.01
CA LYS A 61 8.86 18.17 -5.32
C LYS A 61 9.81 17.31 -6.14
N ASP A 62 9.34 16.93 -7.32
CA ASP A 62 10.17 16.19 -8.27
C ASP A 62 11.41 16.98 -8.69
N GLY A 63 12.53 16.25 -8.76
CA GLY A 63 13.81 16.77 -9.21
C GLY A 63 14.36 15.89 -10.34
N SER A 64 15.57 15.37 -10.18
CA SER A 64 16.11 14.33 -11.07
C SER A 64 15.39 12.98 -10.91
N LYS A 65 14.71 12.79 -9.78
CA LYS A 65 13.84 11.65 -9.47
C LYS A 65 12.48 12.15 -9.00
N TYR A 66 11.46 11.30 -9.11
CA TYR A 66 10.17 11.53 -8.48
C TYR A 66 10.33 11.49 -6.95
N ASP A 67 9.72 12.47 -6.28
CA ASP A 67 9.81 12.62 -4.82
C ASP A 67 8.56 12.06 -4.15
N PHE A 68 8.64 10.77 -3.79
CA PHE A 68 7.54 10.05 -3.15
C PHE A 68 7.81 9.83 -1.67
N SER A 69 6.77 9.42 -0.96
CA SER A 69 6.86 9.05 0.45
C SER A 69 5.88 7.91 0.77
N MET A 70 6.10 7.26 1.90
CA MET A 70 5.13 6.32 2.47
C MET A 70 5.19 6.35 3.99
N VAL A 71 4.10 5.95 4.64
CA VAL A 71 4.10 5.67 6.08
C VAL A 71 4.31 4.16 6.29
N GLY A 72 5.44 3.81 6.89
CA GLY A 72 5.77 2.45 7.28
C GLY A 72 5.26 2.12 8.69
N TYR A 73 4.78 0.89 8.86
CA TYR A 73 4.34 0.35 10.16
C TYR A 73 5.20 -0.84 10.55
N HIS A 74 5.47 -1.02 11.83
CA HIS A 74 6.18 -2.22 12.28
C HIS A 74 5.32 -3.47 12.05
N ALA A 75 5.89 -4.48 11.40
CA ALA A 75 5.21 -5.72 11.02
C ALA A 75 4.41 -6.32 12.18
N LYS A 76 5.02 -6.43 13.38
CA LYS A 76 4.38 -6.98 14.60
C LYS A 76 3.04 -6.35 14.99
N ASN A 77 2.79 -5.11 14.57
CA ASN A 77 1.56 -4.38 14.88
C ASN A 77 0.50 -4.51 13.79
N THR A 78 0.77 -5.30 12.74
CA THR A 78 -0.10 -5.40 11.55
C THR A 78 -0.53 -6.84 11.26
N LEU A 79 -0.14 -7.80 12.10
CA LEU A 79 -0.48 -9.22 11.94
C LEU A 79 -1.65 -9.61 12.84
N THR A 80 -2.38 -10.64 12.43
CA THR A 80 -3.50 -11.25 13.15
C THR A 80 -3.18 -12.69 13.52
N ASP A 81 -3.80 -13.19 14.59
CA ASP A 81 -3.73 -14.60 14.99
C ASP A 81 -4.71 -15.49 14.20
N HIS A 82 -5.55 -14.89 13.34
CA HIS A 82 -6.62 -15.59 12.62
C HIS A 82 -6.23 -16.10 11.22
N GLY A 83 -5.01 -15.82 10.76
CA GLY A 83 -4.47 -16.38 9.53
C GLY A 83 -3.41 -15.51 8.87
N SER A 84 -3.23 -15.70 7.56
CA SER A 84 -2.24 -14.98 6.78
C SER A 84 -2.71 -13.61 6.32
N VAL A 85 -1.82 -12.64 6.29
CA VAL A 85 -2.07 -11.30 5.77
C VAL A 85 -1.16 -10.99 4.58
N ALA A 86 -1.59 -10.04 3.74
CA ALA A 86 -0.78 -9.51 2.63
C ALA A 86 -0.15 -8.16 3.03
N ARG A 87 1.17 -7.99 2.89
CA ARG A 87 1.87 -6.74 3.18
C ARG A 87 3.05 -6.51 2.23
N GLY A 88 3.33 -5.24 1.93
CA GLY A 88 4.57 -4.84 1.27
C GLY A 88 5.73 -4.80 2.27
N VAL A 89 6.57 -5.82 2.32
CA VAL A 89 7.74 -5.85 3.20
C VAL A 89 8.79 -4.87 2.66
N CYS A 90 9.20 -3.93 3.50
CA CYS A 90 10.10 -2.84 3.11
C CYS A 90 11.53 -3.12 3.56
N GLU A 91 12.49 -2.77 2.70
CA GLU A 91 13.90 -2.61 3.04
C GLU A 91 14.23 -1.12 3.01
N VAL A 92 14.76 -0.61 4.11
CA VAL A 92 14.98 0.84 4.32
C VAL A 92 16.44 1.07 4.67
N ASP A 93 17.06 2.09 4.05
CA ASP A 93 18.44 2.44 4.32
C ASP A 93 18.59 3.27 5.62
N ALA A 94 19.84 3.58 5.98
CA ALA A 94 20.14 4.37 7.17
C ALA A 94 19.64 5.82 7.10
N ASN A 95 19.31 6.32 5.91
CA ASN A 95 18.75 7.66 5.72
C ASN A 95 17.22 7.65 5.84
N GLY A 96 16.57 6.48 5.92
CA GLY A 96 15.11 6.37 5.90
C GLY A 96 14.53 6.41 4.49
N GLU A 97 15.32 6.05 3.47
CA GLU A 97 14.86 5.87 2.09
C GLU A 97 14.48 4.40 1.85
N LEU A 98 13.40 4.18 1.10
CA LEU A 98 13.00 2.84 0.68
C LEU A 98 13.97 2.34 -0.39
N VAL A 99 14.68 1.26 -0.09
CA VAL A 99 15.58 0.58 -1.02
C VAL A 99 14.79 -0.42 -1.88
N ASN A 100 13.91 -1.18 -1.23
CA ASN A 100 13.13 -2.22 -1.88
C ASN A 100 11.80 -2.40 -1.17
N ILE A 101 10.79 -2.82 -1.92
CA ILE A 101 9.49 -3.21 -1.39
C ILE A 101 9.00 -4.44 -2.15
N VAL A 102 8.63 -5.48 -1.40
CA VAL A 102 8.15 -6.73 -1.96
C VAL A 102 6.80 -7.08 -1.35
N GLU A 103 5.79 -7.20 -2.20
CA GLU A 103 4.47 -7.64 -1.79
C GLU A 103 4.51 -9.13 -1.41
N ARG A 104 4.25 -9.44 -0.14
CA ARG A 104 4.13 -10.80 0.37
C ARG A 104 2.66 -11.08 0.65
N LEU A 105 2.08 -12.03 -0.07
CA LEU A 105 0.64 -12.33 0.01
C LEU A 105 0.25 -13.15 1.25
N LYS A 106 1.22 -13.89 1.83
CA LYS A 106 0.99 -14.79 2.95
C LYS A 106 2.04 -14.60 4.02
N ILE A 107 1.81 -13.63 4.91
CA ILE A 107 2.58 -13.41 6.13
C ILE A 107 1.79 -13.92 7.33
N PHE A 108 2.44 -14.65 8.21
CA PHE A 108 1.88 -15.20 9.44
C PHE A 108 2.59 -14.61 10.65
N LYS A 109 1.85 -14.54 11.76
CA LYS A 109 2.40 -14.32 13.08
C LYS A 109 2.79 -15.69 13.66
N THR A 110 4.08 -15.91 13.90
CA THR A 110 4.59 -17.14 14.53
C THR A 110 5.21 -16.83 15.90
N PRO A 111 5.47 -17.85 16.73
CA PRO A 111 6.20 -17.67 17.99
C PRO A 111 7.59 -17.04 17.83
N GLU A 112 8.24 -17.24 16.68
CA GLU A 112 9.58 -16.73 16.34
C GLU A 112 9.54 -15.32 15.73
N GLY A 113 8.36 -14.82 15.39
CA GLY A 113 8.14 -13.50 14.79
C GLY A 113 7.33 -13.56 13.50
N PRO A 114 7.32 -12.47 12.71
CA PRO A 114 6.72 -12.49 11.38
C PRO A 114 7.45 -13.45 10.44
N ALA A 115 6.69 -14.25 9.69
CA ALA A 115 7.23 -15.11 8.65
C ALA A 115 6.32 -15.12 7.43
N TYR A 116 6.91 -15.15 6.23
CA TYR A 116 6.14 -15.30 4.98
C TYR A 116 6.46 -16.62 4.29
N THR A 117 5.53 -17.07 3.45
CA THR A 117 5.69 -18.24 2.59
C THR A 117 5.36 -17.89 1.14
N GLU A 118 6.09 -18.49 0.21
CA GLU A 118 5.86 -18.37 -1.24
C GLU A 118 5.37 -19.68 -1.87
N ASP A 119 5.34 -20.76 -1.11
CA ASP A 119 5.08 -22.14 -1.55
C ASP A 119 3.96 -22.79 -0.74
N ASP A 120 2.99 -21.96 -0.34
CA ASP A 120 1.78 -22.36 0.39
C ASP A 120 2.04 -23.04 1.74
N GLY A 121 3.09 -22.60 2.44
CA GLY A 121 3.43 -23.02 3.80
C GLY A 121 4.39 -24.20 3.88
N GLN A 122 5.00 -24.61 2.76
CA GLN A 122 6.05 -25.63 2.78
C GLN A 122 7.35 -25.06 3.37
N THR A 123 7.65 -23.79 3.10
CA THR A 123 8.77 -23.07 3.70
C THR A 123 8.33 -21.71 4.26
N PHE A 124 9.01 -21.29 5.32
CA PHE A 124 8.78 -20.02 6.00
C PHE A 124 10.09 -19.23 6.07
N VAL A 125 10.04 -17.99 5.59
CA VAL A 125 11.13 -17.03 5.71
C VAL A 125 10.77 -16.02 6.79
N HIS A 126 11.55 -16.02 7.87
CA HIS A 126 11.34 -15.12 9.00
C HIS A 126 12.03 -13.77 8.75
N PHE A 127 11.42 -12.70 9.29
CA PHE A 127 11.98 -11.36 9.24
C PHE A 127 11.72 -10.61 10.55
N PRO A 128 12.49 -9.55 10.85
CA PRO A 128 12.39 -8.87 12.14
C PRO A 128 10.98 -8.33 12.43
N ALA A 129 10.55 -8.48 13.68
CA ALA A 129 9.24 -8.02 14.16
C ALA A 129 9.04 -6.49 14.02
N ASP A 130 10.14 -5.75 14.10
CA ASP A 130 10.24 -4.30 13.92
C ASP A 130 10.51 -3.89 12.47
N ASN A 131 10.64 -4.82 11.52
CA ASN A 131 10.73 -4.48 10.11
C ASN A 131 9.51 -3.67 9.68
N LEU A 132 9.74 -2.65 8.85
CA LEU A 132 8.65 -1.83 8.33
C LEU A 132 7.91 -2.55 7.21
N VAL A 133 6.59 -2.42 7.21
CA VAL A 133 5.71 -2.88 6.15
C VAL A 133 4.86 -1.73 5.64
N SER A 134 4.53 -1.76 4.36
CA SER A 134 3.56 -0.87 3.74
C SER A 134 2.14 -1.37 3.99
N MET A 135 1.29 -0.44 4.41
CA MET A 135 -0.15 -0.61 4.55
C MET A 135 -0.91 0.14 3.45
N ASN A 136 -0.31 0.31 2.27
CA ASN A 136 -0.81 1.17 1.18
C ASN A 136 -1.04 2.63 1.61
N PHE A 137 -0.22 3.16 2.51
CA PHE A 137 -0.26 4.59 2.87
C PHE A 137 0.90 5.31 2.19
N PHE A 138 0.66 5.76 0.95
CA PHE A 138 1.67 6.41 0.12
C PHE A 138 1.35 7.89 -0.11
N GLY A 139 2.39 8.69 -0.28
CA GLY A 139 2.33 10.06 -0.77
C GLY A 139 3.06 10.18 -2.10
N PHE A 140 2.41 10.76 -3.09
CA PHE A 140 2.91 10.87 -4.46
C PHE A 140 2.83 12.30 -4.98
N THR A 141 3.71 12.63 -5.91
CA THR A 141 3.58 13.79 -6.80
C THR A 141 2.80 13.38 -8.07
N PRO A 142 2.21 14.33 -8.82
CA PRO A 142 1.44 14.04 -10.04
C PRO A 142 2.21 13.29 -11.12
N SER A 143 3.55 13.33 -11.13
CA SER A 143 4.39 12.58 -12.09
C SER A 143 4.20 11.06 -12.01
N LEU A 144 3.64 10.54 -10.91
CA LEU A 144 3.21 9.15 -10.83
C LEU A 144 2.23 8.80 -11.97
N PHE A 145 1.30 9.69 -12.32
CA PHE A 145 0.30 9.40 -13.35
C PHE A 145 0.95 9.14 -14.71
N ASP A 146 1.91 9.96 -15.11
CA ASP A 146 2.67 9.77 -16.36
C ASP A 146 3.44 8.45 -16.35
N ALA A 147 4.06 8.12 -15.22
CA ALA A 147 4.81 6.88 -15.06
C ALA A 147 3.91 5.64 -15.16
N LEU A 148 2.72 5.69 -14.53
CA LEU A 148 1.73 4.62 -14.59
C LEU A 148 1.09 4.52 -15.97
N GLU A 149 0.75 5.63 -16.61
CA GLU A 149 0.18 5.67 -17.97
C GLU A 149 1.14 5.04 -18.98
N ALA A 150 2.43 5.37 -18.91
CA ALA A 150 3.44 4.80 -19.78
C ALA A 150 3.68 3.30 -19.53
N ARG A 151 3.47 2.82 -18.29
CA ARG A 151 3.65 1.42 -17.95
C ARG A 151 2.43 0.56 -18.25
N PHE A 152 1.22 1.06 -18.02
CA PHE A 152 0.02 0.26 -18.00
C PHE A 152 -0.22 -0.56 -19.29
N PRO A 153 -0.02 -0.03 -20.51
CA PRO A 153 -0.11 -0.82 -21.74
C PRO A 153 0.85 -2.01 -21.78
N LYS A 154 2.08 -1.82 -21.28
CA LYS A 154 3.09 -2.89 -21.21
C LYS A 154 2.65 -3.97 -20.22
N PHE A 155 2.13 -3.55 -19.06
CA PHE A 155 1.57 -4.49 -18.08
C PHE A 155 0.41 -5.28 -18.67
N LEU A 156 -0.50 -4.64 -19.42
CA LEU A 156 -1.63 -5.32 -20.05
C LEU A 156 -1.14 -6.34 -21.08
N ALA A 157 -0.17 -6.00 -21.94
CA ALA A 157 0.41 -6.95 -22.89
C ALA A 157 0.97 -8.19 -22.17
N ASP A 158 1.83 -7.99 -21.16
CA ASP A 158 2.40 -9.08 -20.35
C ASP A 158 1.29 -9.90 -19.65
N SER A 159 0.29 -9.22 -19.11
CA SER A 159 -0.82 -9.83 -18.38
C SER A 159 -1.70 -10.69 -19.27
N LEU A 160 -1.99 -10.23 -20.48
CA LEU A 160 -2.89 -10.93 -21.41
C LEU A 160 -2.26 -12.22 -21.93
N GLU A 161 -0.94 -12.25 -22.07
CA GLU A 161 -0.19 -13.44 -22.46
C GLU A 161 -0.10 -14.47 -21.32
N ASN A 162 0.18 -14.02 -20.09
CA ASN A 162 0.56 -14.92 -18.99
C ASN A 162 -0.60 -15.30 -18.05
N ASN A 163 -1.45 -14.34 -17.69
CA ASN A 163 -2.52 -14.57 -16.71
C ASN A 163 -3.68 -13.55 -16.87
N PRO A 164 -4.42 -13.63 -18.00
CA PRO A 164 -5.38 -12.59 -18.41
C PRO A 164 -6.52 -12.35 -17.42
N LEU A 165 -6.84 -13.33 -16.57
CA LEU A 165 -7.99 -13.27 -15.66
C LEU A 165 -7.65 -12.78 -14.25
N LYS A 166 -6.39 -12.89 -13.81
CA LYS A 166 -6.02 -12.69 -12.39
C LYS A 166 -4.86 -11.73 -12.13
N SER A 167 -4.07 -11.34 -13.13
CA SER A 167 -2.97 -10.38 -12.94
C SER A 167 -3.46 -9.04 -12.41
N GLU A 168 -2.64 -8.41 -11.56
CA GLU A 168 -2.94 -7.12 -10.94
C GLU A 168 -1.76 -6.16 -11.07
N PHE A 169 -2.08 -4.90 -11.33
CA PHE A 169 -1.21 -3.76 -11.42
C PHE A 169 -1.19 -3.06 -10.06
N LEU A 170 -0.17 -3.34 -9.25
CA LEU A 170 -0.14 -3.01 -7.82
C LEU A 170 0.84 -1.88 -7.52
N ILE A 171 0.44 -0.96 -6.63
CA ILE A 171 1.27 0.18 -6.20
C ILE A 171 2.67 -0.26 -5.72
N PRO A 172 2.83 -1.25 -4.82
CA PRO A 172 4.15 -1.64 -4.33
C PRO A 172 5.08 -2.15 -5.44
N GLN A 173 4.53 -2.87 -6.43
CA GLN A 173 5.32 -3.40 -7.54
C GLN A 173 5.81 -2.27 -8.46
N GLU A 174 4.95 -1.29 -8.72
CA GLU A 174 5.26 -0.12 -9.54
C GLU A 174 6.30 0.78 -8.88
N VAL A 175 6.12 1.05 -7.58
CA VAL A 175 7.11 1.77 -6.76
C VAL A 175 8.45 1.03 -6.76
N GLY A 176 8.44 -0.27 -6.47
CA GLY A 176 9.65 -1.09 -6.50
C GLY A 176 10.36 -1.10 -7.85
N ARG A 177 9.61 -1.07 -8.97
CA ARG A 177 10.22 -0.90 -10.31
C ARG A 177 10.88 0.46 -10.44
N MET A 178 10.19 1.55 -10.09
CA MET A 178 10.73 2.90 -10.23
C MET A 178 11.98 3.14 -9.37
N LEU A 179 12.06 2.52 -8.18
CA LEU A 179 13.26 2.50 -7.34
C LEU A 179 14.42 1.82 -8.07
N ARG A 180 14.21 0.61 -8.62
CA ARG A 180 15.24 -0.13 -9.38
C ARG A 180 15.69 0.57 -10.66
N GLU A 181 14.78 1.30 -11.31
CA GLU A 181 15.09 2.12 -12.49
C GLU A 181 15.71 3.49 -12.12
N GLU A 182 15.93 3.76 -10.83
CA GLU A 182 16.42 5.03 -10.30
C GLU A 182 15.57 6.25 -10.68
N LYS A 183 14.29 6.04 -10.99
CA LYS A 183 13.35 7.11 -11.38
C LYS A 183 12.67 7.78 -10.21
N ALA A 184 12.58 7.10 -9.07
CA ALA A 184 11.94 7.62 -7.86
C ALA A 184 12.86 7.48 -6.65
N SER A 185 12.67 8.37 -5.69
CA SER A 185 13.06 8.19 -4.28
C SER A 185 11.79 8.10 -3.46
N VAL A 186 11.80 7.31 -2.38
CA VAL A 186 10.63 7.13 -1.52
C VAL A 186 11.08 7.27 -0.08
N ARG A 187 10.73 8.40 0.54
CA ARG A 187 10.95 8.60 1.97
C ARG A 187 10.04 7.70 2.79
N VAL A 188 10.61 6.86 3.66
CA VAL A 188 9.83 6.08 4.62
C VAL A 188 9.65 6.89 5.91
N LEU A 189 8.45 7.41 6.07
CA LEU A 189 7.99 8.09 7.27
C LEU A 189 7.51 7.04 8.28
N SER A 190 7.79 7.25 9.56
CA SER A 190 7.28 6.38 10.61
C SER A 190 6.32 7.14 11.52
N SER A 191 5.33 6.41 12.04
CA SER A 191 4.42 6.89 13.07
C SER A 191 4.41 5.89 14.22
N PRO A 192 4.40 6.35 15.49
CA PRO A 192 4.16 5.47 16.62
C PRO A 192 2.69 5.02 16.70
N ASP A 193 1.80 5.53 15.83
CA ASP A 193 0.43 5.07 15.75
C ASP A 193 0.36 3.60 15.31
N ARG A 194 -0.63 2.90 15.86
CA ARG A 194 -0.96 1.55 15.44
C ARG A 194 -1.95 1.63 14.28
N TRP A 195 -1.68 0.83 13.25
CA TRP A 195 -2.64 0.53 12.22
C TRP A 195 -3.68 -0.45 12.76
N TYR A 196 -4.94 -0.27 12.39
CA TYR A 196 -6.00 -1.23 12.65
C TYR A 196 -6.78 -1.45 11.35
N GLY A 197 -7.00 -2.71 11.00
CA GLY A 197 -7.83 -3.11 9.88
C GLY A 197 -8.45 -4.47 10.17
N VAL A 198 -9.61 -4.72 9.56
CA VAL A 198 -10.34 -5.98 9.75
C VAL A 198 -9.96 -6.90 8.59
N THR A 199 -8.98 -7.78 8.81
CA THR A 199 -8.57 -8.75 7.78
C THR A 199 -9.47 -9.98 7.80
N TYR A 200 -9.81 -10.43 9.00
CA TYR A 200 -10.74 -11.50 9.30
C TYR A 200 -11.95 -10.95 10.05
N ARG A 201 -13.10 -11.60 9.92
CA ARG A 201 -14.32 -11.18 10.65
C ARG A 201 -14.09 -11.17 12.17
N GLU A 202 -13.23 -12.06 12.62
CA GLU A 202 -12.77 -12.27 13.98
C GLU A 202 -11.93 -11.11 14.52
N ASP A 203 -11.30 -10.29 13.67
CA ASP A 203 -10.55 -9.08 14.09
C ASP A 203 -11.49 -7.96 14.56
N LYS A 204 -12.76 -7.99 14.14
CA LYS A 204 -13.70 -6.88 14.33
C LYS A 204 -13.87 -6.45 15.80
N PRO A 205 -14.03 -7.36 16.79
CA PRO A 205 -14.18 -6.95 18.19
C PRO A 205 -12.95 -6.19 18.71
N GLU A 206 -11.73 -6.61 18.34
CA GLU A 206 -10.50 -5.93 18.73
C GLU A 206 -10.41 -4.52 18.14
N VAL A 207 -10.71 -4.38 16.85
CA VAL A 207 -10.73 -3.05 16.19
C VAL A 207 -11.78 -2.14 16.82
N MET A 208 -12.98 -2.66 17.11
CA MET A 208 -14.03 -1.89 17.78
C MET A 208 -13.60 -1.42 19.18
N GLN A 209 -12.96 -2.30 19.94
CA GLN A 209 -12.43 -1.95 21.26
C GLN A 209 -11.36 -0.85 21.16
N ALA A 210 -10.38 -1.02 20.27
CA ALA A 210 -9.32 -0.03 20.08
C ALA A 210 -9.86 1.36 19.71
N LEU A 211 -10.85 1.43 18.81
CA LEU A 211 -11.49 2.69 18.44
C LEU A 211 -12.30 3.30 19.59
N SER A 212 -12.93 2.47 20.42
CA SER A 212 -13.61 2.95 21.64
C SER A 212 -12.60 3.57 22.60
N GLU A 213 -11.49 2.89 22.89
CA GLU A 213 -10.44 3.37 23.79
C GLU A 213 -9.82 4.68 23.29
N LEU A 214 -9.62 4.83 21.97
CA LEU A 214 -9.16 6.08 21.38
C LEU A 214 -10.16 7.22 21.60
N THR A 215 -11.46 6.93 21.54
CA THR A 215 -12.53 7.91 21.75
C THR A 215 -12.62 8.29 23.24
N ASP A 216 -12.56 7.30 24.13
CA ASP A 216 -12.57 7.49 25.59
C ASP A 216 -11.35 8.29 26.08
N ALA A 217 -10.20 8.09 25.43
CA ALA A 217 -8.98 8.87 25.65
C ALA A 217 -9.04 10.30 25.06
N GLY A 218 -10.14 10.67 24.39
CA GLY A 218 -10.36 12.00 23.82
C GLY A 218 -9.63 12.25 22.50
N ALA A 219 -9.08 11.22 21.85
CA ALA A 219 -8.43 11.37 20.55
C ALA A 219 -9.45 11.67 19.44
N TYR A 220 -10.68 11.18 19.60
CA TYR A 220 -11.81 11.41 18.68
C TYR A 220 -13.06 11.85 19.46
N PRO A 221 -13.95 12.64 18.83
CA PRO A 221 -15.20 13.03 19.46
C PRO A 221 -16.19 11.85 19.53
N ASN A 222 -16.99 11.80 20.59
CA ASN A 222 -18.08 10.82 20.76
C ASN A 222 -19.24 10.95 19.77
N LYS A 223 -19.23 11.97 18.91
CA LYS A 223 -20.31 12.22 17.94
C LYS A 223 -19.89 11.71 16.57
N LYS A 224 -20.76 10.91 15.93
CA LYS A 224 -20.61 10.54 14.52
C LYS A 224 -20.60 11.81 13.66
N LEU A 225 -19.56 11.97 12.85
CA LEU A 225 -19.39 13.11 11.93
C LEU A 225 -20.28 13.01 10.68
N LEU A 226 -20.76 11.81 10.37
CA LEU A 226 -21.66 11.51 9.27
C LEU A 226 -22.97 10.96 9.85
N ALA A 227 -24.06 11.68 9.62
CA ALA A 227 -25.43 11.25 9.86
C ALA A 227 -26.11 11.03 8.50
#